data_AF-A0AA51SZ13-F1
#
_entry.id   AF-A0AA51SZ13-F1
#
_cell.length_a   1.000
_cell.length_b   1.000
_cell.length_c   1.000
_cell.angle_alpha   90.00
_cell.angle_beta   90.00
_cell.angle_gamma   90.00
#
_symmetry.space_group_name_H-M   'P 1'
#
loop_
_entity.id
_entity.type
_entity.pdbx_description
1 polymer ?
#
loop_
_entity_poly.entity_id
_entity_poly.type
_entity_poly.pdbx_seq_one_letter_code
_entity_poly.pdbx_strand_id
1 'polypeptide(L)'
;MKENDVFMLKCCITSSAIYTCRESAYIQRFLYILSIGIMLIFKTYKRYKSAYKNYISVMWNLYEGKDTIEIILKNGHKEVLSSESVFTLALLIENNVDVNEIQLSEFKKFTFHSNLVELVRSGLEYQKAMEFFLNDKIPYKNHIFVMHGLKKVGDIGGCFVREEYKFLNVKDKVVVDIGSNMGDSSIYFALNGAEKVIALEPVPYSFNLAVDNIKENNLEGKVELLNAGYGSDGDIVVDENYSGQNLISSEKGKKVKIYSLKV
;
A
#
# COMPACT_ATOMS: atom_id res chain seq x y z
N MET A 1 -2.47 -4.19 46.06
CA MET A 1 -1.20 -4.72 46.59
C MET A 1 -1.42 -6.16 47.03
N LYS A 2 -0.54 -7.07 46.59
CA LYS A 2 -0.52 -8.54 46.71
C LYS A 2 -1.41 -9.26 45.67
N GLU A 3 -0.91 -9.80 44.56
CA GLU A 3 0.29 -10.60 44.24
C GLU A 3 0.18 -12.06 44.70
N ASN A 4 0.40 -12.97 43.74
CA ASN A 4 0.64 -14.41 43.81
C ASN A 4 -0.55 -15.38 43.80
N ASP A 5 -0.78 -15.99 42.64
CA ASP A 5 -0.91 -17.44 42.50
C ASP A 5 -0.40 -17.87 41.11
N VAL A 6 0.93 -17.95 41.00
CA VAL A 6 1.63 -18.59 39.87
C VAL A 6 1.71 -20.07 40.18
N PHE A 7 0.94 -20.88 39.46
CA PHE A 7 1.11 -22.34 39.44
C PHE A 7 2.38 -22.69 38.65
N MET A 8 3.49 -22.86 39.37
CA MET A 8 4.73 -23.40 38.83
C MET A 8 4.63 -24.93 38.76
N LEU A 9 4.29 -25.47 37.60
CA LEU A 9 4.42 -26.91 37.31
C LEU A 9 5.90 -27.21 37.02
N LYS A 10 6.59 -27.64 38.07
CA LYS A 10 7.98 -28.10 38.06
C LYS A 10 8.03 -29.48 37.37
N CYS A 11 8.10 -29.52 36.04
CA CYS A 11 8.40 -30.74 35.31
C CYS A 11 9.93 -30.88 35.19
N CYS A 12 10.46 -31.91 35.86
CA CYS A 12 11.85 -32.33 35.76
C CYS A 12 12.09 -32.83 34.32
N ILE A 13 12.60 -31.97 33.45
CA ILE A 13 13.02 -32.34 32.10
C ILE A 13 14.54 -32.17 32.06
N THR A 14 15.25 -33.28 31.92
CA THR A 14 16.70 -33.33 31.71
C THR A 14 17.10 -32.37 30.59
N SER A 15 18.30 -31.76 30.67
CA SER A 15 18.76 -30.75 29.70
C SER A 15 18.59 -31.17 28.23
N SER A 16 18.70 -32.46 27.92
CA SER A 16 18.44 -33.05 26.60
C SER A 16 17.07 -32.72 26.01
N ALA A 17 16.00 -32.59 26.80
CA ALA A 17 14.66 -32.38 26.27
C ALA A 17 14.25 -30.90 26.10
N ILE A 18 15.01 -29.96 26.69
CA ILE A 18 14.91 -28.52 26.37
C ILE A 18 15.57 -28.25 25.00
N TYR A 19 16.67 -28.94 24.69
CA TYR A 19 17.32 -28.86 23.37
C TYR A 19 16.42 -29.41 22.25
N THR A 20 15.78 -30.57 22.45
CA THR A 20 14.85 -31.12 21.45
C THR A 20 13.61 -30.24 21.25
N CYS A 21 13.13 -29.54 22.29
CA CYS A 21 11.98 -28.64 22.18
C CYS A 21 12.33 -27.33 21.45
N ARG A 22 13.55 -26.80 21.64
CA ARG A 22 14.04 -25.64 20.88
C ARG A 22 14.32 -26.01 19.41
N GLU A 23 15.01 -27.11 19.16
CA GLU A 23 15.27 -27.59 17.78
C GLU A 23 13.95 -27.88 17.04
N SER A 24 12.95 -28.46 17.71
CA SER A 24 11.61 -28.64 17.17
C SER A 24 10.94 -27.32 16.79
N ALA A 25 11.05 -26.27 17.62
CA ALA A 25 10.52 -24.94 17.30
C ALA A 25 11.25 -24.27 16.12
N TYR A 26 12.57 -24.44 15.99
CA TYR A 26 13.32 -23.93 14.83
C TYR A 26 12.93 -24.66 13.54
N ILE A 27 12.81 -25.99 13.59
CA ILE A 27 12.38 -26.80 12.45
C ILE A 27 10.93 -26.44 12.06
N GLN A 28 10.02 -26.28 13.02
CA GLN A 28 8.65 -25.85 12.75
C GLN A 28 8.60 -24.45 12.13
N ARG A 29 9.37 -23.50 12.64
CA ARG A 29 9.46 -22.15 12.06
C ARG A 29 10.08 -22.17 10.66
N PHE A 30 11.09 -23.00 10.43
CA PHE A 30 11.71 -23.20 9.12
C PHE A 30 10.72 -23.83 8.12
N LEU A 31 10.02 -24.90 8.51
CA LEU A 31 9.00 -25.55 7.68
C LEU A 31 7.83 -24.60 7.40
N TYR A 32 7.44 -23.77 8.37
CA TYR A 32 6.42 -22.74 8.18
C TYR A 32 6.86 -21.69 7.17
N ILE A 33 8.08 -21.15 7.30
CA ILE A 33 8.65 -20.19 6.33
C ILE A 33 8.76 -20.84 4.94
N LEU A 34 9.22 -22.08 4.85
CA LEU A 34 9.30 -22.83 3.59
C LEU A 34 7.91 -23.03 2.97
N SER A 35 6.90 -23.35 3.79
CA SER A 35 5.52 -23.52 3.33
C SER A 35 4.92 -22.21 2.78
N ILE A 36 5.23 -21.07 3.41
CA ILE A 36 4.85 -19.74 2.90
C ILE A 36 5.53 -19.51 1.55
N GLY A 37 6.83 -19.79 1.44
CA GLY A 37 7.57 -19.65 0.18
C GLY A 37 6.96 -20.48 -0.96
N ILE A 38 6.66 -21.76 -0.71
CA ILE A 38 6.02 -22.65 -1.67
C ILE A 38 4.63 -22.12 -2.07
N MET A 39 3.84 -21.65 -1.10
CA MET A 39 2.51 -21.08 -1.35
C MET A 39 2.58 -19.83 -2.24
N LEU A 40 3.55 -18.94 -2.01
CA LEU A 40 3.78 -17.74 -2.82
C LEU A 40 4.18 -18.08 -4.26
N ILE A 41 5.04 -19.09 -4.45
CA ILE A 41 5.41 -19.58 -5.79
C ILE A 41 4.19 -20.15 -6.50
N PHE A 42 3.39 -20.98 -5.82
CA PHE A 42 2.17 -21.55 -6.38
C PHE A 42 1.14 -20.49 -6.76
N LYS A 43 0.97 -19.45 -5.93
CA LYS A 43 0.07 -18.32 -6.23
C LYS A 43 0.53 -17.58 -7.48
N THR A 44 1.83 -17.28 -7.56
CA THR A 44 2.45 -16.63 -8.72
C THR A 44 2.26 -17.47 -9.99
N TYR A 45 2.52 -18.78 -9.92
CA TYR A 45 2.28 -19.71 -11.03
C TYR A 45 0.81 -19.68 -11.51
N LYS A 46 -0.15 -19.78 -10.58
CA LYS A 46 -1.58 -19.77 -10.91
C LYS A 46 -2.00 -18.46 -11.58
N ARG A 47 -1.52 -17.31 -11.06
CA ARG A 47 -1.77 -15.98 -11.63
C ARG A 47 -1.36 -15.93 -13.10
N TYR A 48 -0.10 -16.20 -13.41
CA TYR A 48 0.38 -16.12 -14.79
C TYR A 48 -0.25 -17.16 -15.70
N LYS A 49 -0.46 -18.39 -15.20
CA LYS A 49 -1.17 -19.43 -15.94
C LYS A 49 -2.60 -19.05 -16.29
N SER A 50 -3.30 -18.30 -15.43
CA SER A 50 -4.65 -17.81 -15.71
C SER A 50 -4.66 -16.71 -16.76
N ALA A 51 -3.68 -15.80 -16.75
CA ALA A 51 -3.62 -14.66 -17.64
C ALA A 51 -3.11 -14.98 -19.06
N TYR A 52 -2.10 -15.86 -19.17
CA TYR A 52 -1.33 -16.04 -20.40
C TYR A 52 -1.35 -17.47 -20.92
N LYS A 53 -1.41 -17.64 -22.26
CA LYS A 53 -1.17 -18.93 -22.93
C LYS A 53 0.31 -19.31 -22.87
N ASN A 54 1.21 -18.35 -23.10
CA ASN A 54 2.66 -18.53 -23.03
C ASN A 54 3.24 -18.27 -21.62
N TYR A 55 2.49 -18.58 -20.57
CA TYR A 55 2.82 -18.17 -19.19
C TYR A 55 4.20 -18.63 -18.70
N ILE A 56 4.71 -19.80 -19.16
CA ILE A 56 6.05 -20.28 -18.80
C ILE A 56 7.12 -19.32 -19.32
N SER A 57 7.00 -18.88 -20.58
CA SER A 57 7.91 -17.91 -21.19
C SER A 57 7.78 -16.54 -20.51
N VAL A 58 6.56 -16.11 -20.19
CA VAL A 58 6.31 -14.87 -19.45
C VAL A 58 7.01 -14.89 -18.08
N MET A 59 6.81 -15.96 -17.30
CA MET A 59 7.44 -16.12 -15.99
C MET A 59 8.97 -16.16 -16.08
N TRP A 60 9.52 -16.86 -17.09
CA TRP A 60 10.97 -16.91 -17.30
C TRP A 60 11.55 -15.53 -17.65
N ASN A 61 10.91 -14.79 -18.55
CA ASN A 61 11.36 -13.45 -18.95
C ASN A 61 11.27 -12.43 -17.79
N LEU A 62 10.25 -12.55 -16.93
CA LEU A 62 10.15 -11.76 -15.69
C LEU A 62 11.28 -12.10 -14.72
N TYR A 63 11.60 -13.39 -14.56
CA TYR A 63 12.71 -13.84 -13.73
C TYR A 63 14.08 -13.36 -14.25
N GLU A 64 14.27 -13.32 -15.58
CA GLU A 64 15.45 -12.74 -16.23
C GLU A 64 15.52 -11.20 -16.12
N GLY A 65 14.46 -10.55 -15.62
CA GLY A 65 14.43 -9.09 -15.47
C GLY A 65 14.35 -8.34 -16.80
N LYS A 66 13.73 -8.93 -17.84
CA LYS A 66 13.54 -8.22 -19.12
C LYS A 66 12.64 -7.01 -18.94
N ASP A 67 12.95 -5.91 -19.61
CA ASP A 67 12.11 -4.70 -19.55
C ASP A 67 10.76 -4.89 -20.26
N THR A 68 10.77 -5.65 -21.36
CA THR A 68 9.58 -5.95 -22.16
C THR A 68 9.44 -7.44 -22.43
N ILE A 69 8.19 -7.90 -22.52
CA ILE A 69 7.84 -9.31 -22.61
C ILE A 69 6.72 -9.48 -23.64
N GLU A 70 6.91 -10.41 -24.57
CA GLU A 70 5.84 -10.88 -25.44
C GLU A 70 4.85 -11.74 -24.64
N ILE A 71 3.58 -11.37 -24.68
CA ILE A 71 2.48 -12.07 -24.06
C ILE A 71 1.51 -12.61 -25.12
N ILE A 72 0.86 -13.71 -24.79
CA ILE A 72 -0.30 -14.23 -25.52
C ILE A 72 -1.42 -14.39 -24.49
N LEU A 73 -2.45 -13.56 -24.57
CA LEU A 73 -3.61 -13.62 -23.70
C LEU A 73 -4.46 -14.87 -23.93
N LYS A 74 -5.34 -15.19 -22.99
CA LYS A 74 -6.26 -16.34 -23.11
C LYS A 74 -7.23 -16.24 -24.29
N ASN A 75 -7.64 -15.04 -24.68
CA ASN A 75 -8.40 -14.82 -25.91
C ASN A 75 -7.54 -14.93 -27.19
N GLY A 76 -6.23 -15.16 -27.07
CA GLY A 76 -5.30 -15.34 -28.20
C GLY A 76 -4.66 -14.05 -28.69
N HIS A 77 -5.07 -12.88 -28.19
CA HIS A 77 -4.44 -11.62 -28.53
C HIS A 77 -2.97 -11.63 -28.09
N LYS A 78 -2.09 -11.23 -29.01
CA LYS A 78 -0.64 -11.18 -28.80
C LYS A 78 -0.20 -9.75 -28.68
N GLU A 79 0.74 -9.49 -27.78
CA GLU A 79 1.22 -8.14 -27.55
C GLU A 79 2.59 -8.14 -26.86
N VAL A 80 3.35 -7.05 -27.00
CA VAL A 80 4.57 -6.79 -26.21
C VAL A 80 4.28 -5.71 -25.19
N LEU A 81 4.53 -6.01 -23.91
CA LEU A 81 4.26 -5.12 -22.77
C LEU A 81 5.49 -4.97 -21.89
N SER A 82 5.56 -3.90 -21.09
CA SER A 82 6.56 -3.79 -20.03
C SER A 82 6.33 -4.84 -18.94
N SER A 83 7.38 -5.24 -18.22
CA SER A 83 7.27 -6.20 -17.12
C SER A 83 6.26 -5.79 -16.05
N GLU A 84 6.18 -4.50 -15.73
CA GLU A 84 5.17 -3.94 -14.84
C GLU A 84 3.74 -4.12 -15.38
N SER A 85 3.52 -3.79 -16.65
CA SER A 85 2.22 -3.96 -17.32
C SER A 85 1.79 -5.43 -17.36
N VAL A 86 2.74 -6.35 -17.60
CA VAL A 86 2.48 -7.80 -17.56
C VAL A 86 2.07 -8.24 -16.16
N PHE A 87 2.77 -7.80 -15.12
CA PHE A 87 2.40 -8.13 -13.75
C PHE A 87 0.98 -7.63 -13.40
N THR A 88 0.70 -6.37 -13.69
CA THR A 88 -0.62 -5.76 -13.43
C THR A 88 -1.74 -6.46 -14.19
N LEU A 89 -1.55 -6.73 -15.49
CA LEU A 89 -2.57 -7.39 -16.29
C LEU A 89 -2.92 -8.78 -15.72
N ALA A 90 -1.90 -9.50 -15.25
CA ALA A 90 -2.12 -10.78 -14.58
C ALA A 90 -2.83 -10.63 -13.23
N LEU A 91 -2.60 -9.54 -12.49
CA LEU A 91 -3.35 -9.22 -11.27
C LEU A 91 -4.81 -8.88 -11.54
N LEU A 92 -5.12 -8.10 -12.59
CA LEU A 92 -6.51 -7.80 -12.96
C LEU A 92 -7.28 -9.09 -13.26
N ILE A 93 -6.70 -9.98 -14.05
CA ILE A 93 -7.31 -11.28 -14.36
C ILE A 93 -7.44 -12.17 -13.11
N GLU A 94 -6.46 -12.15 -12.19
CA GLU A 94 -6.58 -12.82 -10.87
C GLU A 94 -7.75 -12.26 -10.04
N ASN A 95 -8.12 -10.98 -10.25
CA ASN A 95 -9.25 -10.32 -9.60
C ASN A 95 -10.52 -10.33 -10.48
N ASN A 96 -10.69 -11.39 -11.27
CA ASN A 96 -11.89 -11.70 -12.07
C ASN A 96 -12.22 -10.72 -13.20
N VAL A 97 -11.27 -9.90 -13.65
CA VAL A 97 -11.48 -9.09 -14.86
C VAL A 97 -11.43 -10.00 -16.09
N ASP A 98 -12.48 -9.99 -16.92
CA ASP A 98 -12.49 -10.71 -18.18
C ASP A 98 -11.43 -10.12 -19.13
N VAL A 99 -10.59 -10.98 -19.69
CA VAL A 99 -9.57 -10.64 -20.68
C VAL A 99 -10.14 -9.92 -21.91
N ASN A 100 -11.43 -10.13 -22.22
CA ASN A 100 -12.11 -9.49 -23.35
C ASN A 100 -12.53 -8.04 -23.07
N GLU A 101 -12.63 -7.65 -21.79
CA GLU A 101 -12.94 -6.27 -21.41
C GLU A 101 -11.72 -5.34 -21.50
N ILE A 102 -10.52 -5.92 -21.54
CA ILE A 102 -9.27 -5.18 -21.45
C ILE A 102 -8.83 -4.72 -22.84
N GLN A 103 -8.96 -3.43 -23.10
CA GLN A 103 -8.41 -2.79 -24.29
C GLN A 103 -6.91 -2.51 -24.09
N LEU A 104 -6.05 -3.36 -24.65
CA LEU A 104 -4.59 -3.23 -24.47
C LEU A 104 -4.02 -1.88 -24.95
N SER A 105 -4.63 -1.26 -25.97
CA SER A 105 -4.24 0.06 -26.47
C SER A 105 -4.44 1.17 -25.44
N GLU A 106 -5.48 1.06 -24.60
CA GLU A 106 -5.72 1.99 -23.49
C GLU A 106 -4.85 1.62 -22.29
N PHE A 107 -4.80 0.33 -21.95
CA PHE A 107 -4.03 -0.18 -20.81
C PHE A 107 -2.55 0.24 -20.85
N LYS A 108 -1.95 0.23 -22.05
CA LYS A 108 -0.57 0.65 -22.31
C LYS A 108 -0.28 2.13 -22.03
N LYS A 109 -1.28 2.99 -21.92
CA LYS A 109 -1.09 4.43 -21.72
C LYS A 109 -0.66 4.79 -20.30
N PHE A 110 -0.76 3.84 -19.36
CA PHE A 110 -0.46 4.08 -17.95
C PHE A 110 0.79 3.28 -17.55
N THR A 111 1.54 3.83 -16.62
CA THR A 111 2.73 3.18 -16.05
C THR A 111 2.44 2.64 -14.65
N PHE A 112 1.69 3.36 -13.82
CA PHE A 112 1.45 2.99 -12.41
C PHE A 112 0.04 2.41 -12.19
N HIS A 113 -0.13 1.11 -12.43
CA HIS A 113 -1.46 0.47 -12.43
C HIS A 113 -1.86 -0.20 -11.10
N SER A 114 -1.04 -0.13 -10.05
CA SER A 114 -1.35 -0.76 -8.76
C SER A 114 -2.67 -0.24 -8.18
N ASN A 115 -2.90 1.06 -8.26
CA ASN A 115 -4.13 1.70 -7.81
C ASN A 115 -5.36 1.28 -8.63
N LEU A 116 -5.23 1.01 -9.94
CA LEU A 116 -6.32 0.43 -10.73
C LEU A 116 -6.71 -0.97 -10.21
N VAL A 117 -5.72 -1.80 -9.86
CA VAL A 117 -5.97 -3.13 -9.28
C VAL A 117 -6.67 -3.00 -7.93
N GLU A 118 -6.28 -2.04 -7.09
CA GLU A 118 -6.94 -1.80 -5.80
C GLU A 118 -8.39 -1.31 -5.97
N LEU A 119 -8.68 -0.48 -6.97
CA LEU A 119 -10.06 -0.10 -7.30
C LEU A 119 -10.92 -1.30 -7.70
N VAL A 120 -10.39 -2.23 -8.50
CA VAL A 120 -11.10 -3.49 -8.80
C VAL A 120 -11.30 -4.33 -7.52
N ARG A 121 -10.27 -4.43 -6.67
CA ARG A 121 -10.35 -5.15 -5.38
C ARG A 121 -11.35 -4.56 -4.40
N SER A 122 -11.67 -3.27 -4.51
CA SER A 122 -12.75 -2.64 -3.73
C SER A 122 -14.15 -3.15 -4.10
N GLY A 123 -14.27 -3.95 -5.17
CA GLY A 123 -15.52 -4.52 -5.67
C GLY A 123 -16.11 -3.77 -6.86
N LEU A 124 -15.36 -2.86 -7.49
CA LEU A 124 -15.79 -2.21 -8.73
C LEU A 124 -15.61 -3.11 -9.94
N GLU A 125 -16.60 -3.08 -10.83
CA GLU A 125 -16.46 -3.58 -12.20
C GLU A 125 -15.29 -2.86 -12.91
N TYR A 126 -14.57 -3.59 -13.77
CA TYR A 126 -13.34 -3.10 -14.39
C TYR A 126 -13.52 -1.77 -15.13
N GLN A 127 -14.57 -1.64 -15.92
CA GLN A 127 -14.85 -0.42 -16.67
C GLN A 127 -15.08 0.79 -15.75
N LYS A 128 -15.75 0.57 -14.61
CA LYS A 128 -15.98 1.62 -13.61
C LYS A 128 -14.71 1.94 -12.81
N ALA A 129 -13.93 0.92 -12.46
CA ALA A 129 -12.61 1.11 -11.86
C ALA A 129 -11.68 1.93 -12.77
N MET A 130 -11.75 1.68 -14.08
CA MET A 130 -11.00 2.42 -15.09
C MET A 130 -11.48 3.86 -15.20
N GLU A 131 -12.80 4.11 -15.28
CA GLU A 131 -13.37 5.47 -15.22
C GLU A 131 -12.87 6.23 -13.97
N PHE A 132 -12.90 5.57 -12.81
CA PHE A 132 -12.51 6.18 -11.54
C PHE A 132 -11.01 6.49 -11.52
N PHE A 133 -10.17 5.54 -11.94
CA PHE A 133 -8.73 5.73 -12.03
C PHE A 133 -8.34 6.89 -12.96
N LEU A 134 -9.00 7.05 -14.10
CA LEU A 134 -8.73 8.16 -15.02
C LEU A 134 -9.03 9.52 -14.40
N ASN A 135 -10.14 9.59 -13.67
CA ASN A 135 -10.66 10.81 -13.07
C ASN A 135 -10.19 11.01 -11.62
N ASP A 136 -9.17 10.27 -11.16
CA ASP A 136 -8.63 10.36 -9.81
C ASP A 136 -9.68 10.15 -8.70
N LYS A 137 -10.73 9.36 -8.96
CA LYS A 137 -11.81 9.09 -8.00
C LYS A 137 -11.54 7.84 -7.18
N ILE A 138 -11.80 7.92 -5.88
CA ILE A 138 -11.75 6.79 -4.96
C ILE A 138 -13.13 6.60 -4.33
N PRO A 139 -13.73 5.40 -4.38
CA PRO A 139 -14.89 5.06 -3.58
C PRO A 139 -14.45 4.60 -2.19
N TYR A 140 -15.12 5.10 -1.16
CA TYR A 140 -14.97 4.59 0.19
C TYR A 140 -16.26 4.75 0.99
N LYS A 141 -16.82 3.62 1.46
CA LYS A 141 -18.15 3.56 2.09
C LYS A 141 -19.20 4.23 1.19
N ASN A 142 -19.84 5.29 1.68
CA ASN A 142 -20.86 6.05 0.95
C ASN A 142 -20.29 7.31 0.28
N HIS A 143 -18.97 7.44 0.20
CA HIS A 143 -18.27 8.58 -0.38
C HIS A 143 -17.59 8.21 -1.69
N ILE A 144 -17.58 9.17 -2.62
CA ILE A 144 -16.66 9.19 -3.75
C ILE A 144 -15.93 10.51 -3.65
N PHE A 145 -14.61 10.47 -3.64
CA PHE A 145 -13.77 11.63 -3.41
C PHE A 145 -12.62 11.65 -4.42
N VAL A 146 -12.07 12.82 -4.70
CA VAL A 146 -11.03 13.01 -5.71
C VAL A 146 -9.68 13.07 -5.04
N MET A 147 -8.71 12.33 -5.54
CA MET A 147 -7.37 12.26 -4.98
C MET A 147 -6.34 12.50 -6.08
N HIS A 148 -5.88 13.73 -6.24
CA HIS A 148 -4.82 14.03 -7.18
C HIS A 148 -3.55 13.24 -6.82
N GLY A 149 -2.93 12.64 -7.83
CA GLY A 149 -1.70 11.85 -7.65
C GLY A 149 -1.87 10.33 -7.76
N LEU A 150 -3.10 9.78 -7.86
CA LEU A 150 -3.33 8.32 -7.95
C LEU A 150 -2.54 7.60 -9.03
N LYS A 151 -2.21 8.30 -10.12
CA LYS A 151 -1.46 7.74 -11.24
C LYS A 151 0.06 7.73 -11.00
N LYS A 152 0.53 8.22 -9.85
CA LYS A 152 1.96 8.45 -9.55
C LYS A 152 2.38 8.02 -8.15
N VAL A 153 1.54 8.25 -7.14
CA VAL A 153 1.84 8.09 -5.71
C VAL A 153 0.60 7.64 -4.92
N GLY A 154 0.80 7.28 -3.65
CA GLY A 154 -0.25 6.95 -2.68
C GLY A 154 -0.45 5.46 -2.42
N ASP A 155 -1.03 5.12 -1.26
CA ASP A 155 -1.45 3.75 -0.93
C ASP A 155 -2.97 3.70 -0.67
N ILE A 156 -3.74 3.78 -1.77
CA ILE A 156 -5.20 3.66 -1.66
C ILE A 156 -5.61 2.28 -1.17
N GLY A 157 -4.81 1.26 -1.50
CA GLY A 157 -5.08 -0.12 -1.13
C GLY A 157 -5.04 -0.29 0.37
N GLY A 158 -4.02 0.26 1.02
CA GLY A 158 -3.86 0.21 2.48
C GLY A 158 -4.97 0.96 3.19
N CYS A 159 -5.22 2.20 2.79
CA CYS A 159 -6.21 3.05 3.45
C CYS A 159 -7.66 2.60 3.18
N PHE A 160 -8.04 2.46 1.91
CA PHE A 160 -9.46 2.43 1.52
C PHE A 160 -9.98 1.05 1.08
N VAL A 161 -9.09 0.08 0.82
CA VAL A 161 -9.48 -1.28 0.40
C VAL A 161 -9.25 -2.29 1.51
N ARG A 162 -8.02 -2.38 2.03
CA ARG A 162 -7.63 -3.28 3.12
C ARG A 162 -7.97 -2.70 4.49
N GLU A 163 -8.26 -1.40 4.56
CA GLU A 163 -8.55 -0.65 5.78
C GLU A 163 -7.53 -0.96 6.90
N GLU A 164 -6.22 -0.79 6.60
CA GLU A 164 -5.13 -1.19 7.50
C GLU A 164 -5.20 -0.51 8.88
N TYR A 165 -5.83 0.66 8.96
CA TYR A 165 -6.05 1.41 10.20
C TYR A 165 -7.37 1.11 10.90
N LYS A 166 -8.18 0.15 10.43
CA LYS A 166 -9.50 -0.18 11.02
C LYS A 166 -9.44 -0.60 12.49
N PHE A 167 -8.30 -1.10 12.94
CA PHE A 167 -8.08 -1.44 14.35
C PHE A 167 -8.04 -0.20 15.27
N LEU A 168 -7.85 1.00 14.72
CA LEU A 168 -7.89 2.28 15.44
C LEU A 168 -9.32 2.83 15.48
N ASN A 169 -9.91 2.94 16.67
CA ASN A 169 -11.17 3.65 16.85
C ASN A 169 -10.93 5.17 16.92
N VAL A 170 -11.03 5.83 15.77
CA VAL A 170 -10.80 7.28 15.63
C VAL A 170 -12.07 8.12 15.83
N LYS A 171 -13.24 7.49 15.97
CA LYS A 171 -14.51 8.20 16.03
C LYS A 171 -14.53 9.18 17.20
N ASP A 172 -14.87 10.44 16.93
CA ASP A 172 -14.96 11.54 17.90
C ASP A 172 -13.63 11.75 18.65
N LYS A 173 -12.49 11.51 17.97
CA LYS A 173 -11.13 11.74 18.49
C LYS A 173 -10.36 12.74 17.64
N VAL A 174 -9.39 13.38 18.28
CA VAL A 174 -8.31 14.08 17.57
C VAL A 174 -7.25 13.05 17.17
N VAL A 175 -6.94 13.00 15.88
CA VAL A 175 -5.92 12.11 15.31
C VAL A 175 -4.71 12.96 14.92
N VAL A 176 -3.51 12.52 15.29
CA VAL A 176 -2.25 13.08 14.78
C VAL A 176 -1.71 12.14 13.73
N ASP A 177 -1.68 12.59 12.47
CA ASP A 177 -1.23 11.81 11.31
C ASP A 177 0.18 12.26 10.92
N ILE A 178 1.15 11.35 11.01
CA ILE A 178 2.58 11.68 10.86
C ILE A 178 3.09 11.10 9.54
N GLY A 179 3.55 11.97 8.64
CA GLY A 179 3.96 11.58 7.29
C GLY A 179 2.76 11.41 6.38
N SER A 180 1.83 12.38 6.41
CA SER A 180 0.55 12.32 5.69
C SER A 180 0.68 12.27 4.17
N ASN A 181 1.87 12.50 3.61
CA ASN A 181 2.18 12.44 2.19
C ASN A 181 1.18 13.23 1.33
N MET A 182 0.28 12.55 0.63
CA MET A 182 -0.74 13.15 -0.24
C MET A 182 -2.13 13.26 0.43
N GLY A 183 -2.21 12.97 1.73
CA GLY A 183 -3.41 13.07 2.56
C GLY A 183 -4.31 11.84 2.56
N ASP A 184 -3.85 10.68 2.08
CA ASP A 184 -4.65 9.44 2.03
C ASP A 184 -5.09 8.96 3.41
N SER A 185 -4.15 8.78 4.35
CA SER A 185 -4.48 8.42 5.74
C SER A 185 -5.31 9.51 6.44
N SER A 186 -5.00 10.78 6.21
CA SER A 186 -5.73 11.92 6.80
C SER A 186 -7.20 11.95 6.37
N ILE A 187 -7.46 11.78 5.07
CA ILE A 187 -8.83 11.68 4.53
C ILE A 187 -9.52 10.42 5.08
N TYR A 188 -8.82 9.28 5.13
CA TYR A 188 -9.34 8.06 5.74
C TYR A 188 -9.83 8.30 7.17
N PHE A 189 -9.02 8.94 8.03
CA PHE A 189 -9.42 9.22 9.41
C PHE A 189 -10.61 10.19 9.49
N ALA A 190 -10.63 11.24 8.66
CA ALA A 190 -11.75 12.18 8.60
C ALA A 190 -13.07 11.51 8.19
N LEU A 191 -13.03 10.61 7.19
CA LEU A 191 -14.18 9.83 6.73
C LEU A 191 -14.59 8.71 7.71
N ASN A 192 -13.69 8.32 8.62
CA ASN A 192 -13.97 7.39 9.71
C ASN A 192 -14.50 8.07 10.98
N GLY A 193 -14.78 9.38 10.92
CA GLY A 193 -15.45 10.10 12.00
C GLY A 193 -14.51 10.68 13.04
N ALA A 194 -13.22 10.85 12.73
CA ALA A 194 -12.36 11.70 13.54
C ALA A 194 -13.00 13.08 13.74
N GLU A 195 -12.91 13.60 14.96
CA GLU A 195 -13.36 14.95 15.30
C GLU A 195 -12.47 15.97 14.58
N LYS A 196 -11.16 15.74 14.63
CA LYS A 196 -10.14 16.54 13.96
C LYS A 196 -8.94 15.67 13.59
N VAL A 197 -8.30 15.96 12.47
CA VAL A 197 -7.02 15.36 12.07
C VAL A 197 -5.98 16.47 12.02
N ILE A 198 -4.86 16.29 12.69
CA ILE A 198 -3.68 17.16 12.61
C ILE A 198 -2.63 16.37 11.86
N ALA A 199 -2.38 16.77 10.61
CA ALA A 199 -1.56 16.03 9.66
C ALA A 199 -0.23 16.74 9.43
N LEU A 200 0.88 16.01 9.59
CA LEU A 200 2.24 16.51 9.40
C LEU A 200 2.82 15.90 8.12
N GLU A 201 3.28 16.74 7.20
CA GLU A 201 4.05 16.31 6.03
C GLU A 201 5.26 17.23 5.83
N PRO A 202 6.50 16.74 6.01
CA PRO A 202 7.69 17.57 5.90
C PRO A 202 8.12 17.87 4.47
N VAL A 203 7.71 17.08 3.47
CA VAL A 203 8.12 17.28 2.07
C VAL A 203 7.21 18.32 1.41
N PRO A 204 7.74 19.47 0.95
CA PRO A 204 6.90 20.55 0.42
C PRO A 204 6.01 20.16 -0.75
N TYR A 205 6.51 19.31 -1.66
CA TYR A 205 5.73 18.80 -2.79
C TYR A 205 4.52 17.99 -2.33
N SER A 206 4.74 16.99 -1.47
CA SER A 206 3.68 16.14 -0.91
C SER A 206 2.70 16.96 -0.08
N PHE A 207 3.20 17.87 0.76
CA PHE A 207 2.37 18.78 1.56
C PHE A 207 1.40 19.59 0.68
N ASN A 208 1.89 20.19 -0.41
CA ASN A 208 1.03 20.96 -1.31
C ASN A 208 -0.02 20.08 -1.99
N LEU A 209 0.37 18.86 -2.41
CA LEU A 209 -0.57 17.88 -2.97
C LEU A 209 -1.65 17.48 -1.97
N ALA A 210 -1.29 17.26 -0.70
CA ALA A 210 -2.24 16.98 0.38
C ALA A 210 -3.19 18.16 0.60
N VAL A 211 -2.69 19.41 0.58
CA VAL A 211 -3.53 20.61 0.69
C VAL A 211 -4.58 20.65 -0.42
N ASP A 212 -4.19 20.39 -1.66
CA ASP A 212 -5.12 20.36 -2.80
C ASP A 212 -6.16 19.24 -2.64
N ASN A 213 -5.74 18.04 -2.22
CA ASN A 213 -6.65 16.92 -1.98
C ASN A 213 -7.64 17.18 -0.83
N ILE A 214 -7.20 17.82 0.26
CA ILE A 214 -8.09 18.19 1.37
C ILE A 214 -9.12 19.23 0.93
N LYS A 215 -8.70 20.21 0.12
CA LYS A 215 -9.57 21.25 -0.45
C LYS A 215 -10.61 20.68 -1.41
N GLU A 216 -10.17 19.88 -2.38
CA GLU A 216 -11.04 19.28 -3.40
C GLU A 216 -12.18 18.47 -2.77
N ASN A 217 -11.93 17.88 -1.59
CA ASN A 217 -12.91 17.08 -0.87
C ASN A 217 -13.63 17.83 0.25
N ASN A 218 -13.47 19.15 0.36
CA ASN A 218 -14.10 20.00 1.38
C ASN A 218 -13.82 19.55 2.83
N LEU A 219 -12.59 19.09 3.09
CA LEU A 219 -12.18 18.55 4.39
C LEU A 219 -11.35 19.55 5.23
N GLU A 220 -11.18 20.79 4.78
CA GLU A 220 -10.40 21.84 5.48
C GLU A 220 -10.92 22.12 6.90
N GLY A 221 -12.22 21.94 7.15
CA GLY A 221 -12.81 22.10 8.48
C GLY A 221 -12.51 20.94 9.44
N LYS A 222 -11.99 19.82 8.94
CA LYS A 222 -11.67 18.61 9.73
C LYS A 222 -10.18 18.30 9.78
N VAL A 223 -9.44 18.63 8.72
CA VAL A 223 -8.03 18.27 8.56
C VAL A 223 -7.19 19.54 8.59
N GLU A 224 -6.34 19.67 9.60
CA GLU A 224 -5.32 20.71 9.71
C GLU A 224 -3.98 20.15 9.25
N LEU A 225 -3.47 20.65 8.11
CA LEU A 225 -2.19 20.26 7.55
C LEU A 225 -1.07 21.19 8.00
N LEU A 226 0.04 20.60 8.44
CA LEU A 226 1.25 21.29 8.85
C LEU A 226 2.42 20.83 7.96
N ASN A 227 3.11 21.79 7.32
CA ASN A 227 4.36 21.52 6.62
C ASN A 227 5.47 21.38 7.66
N ALA A 228 5.52 20.22 8.28
CA ALA A 228 6.33 19.90 9.44
C ALA A 228 6.60 18.39 9.52
N GLY A 229 7.72 18.02 10.15
CA GLY A 229 8.04 16.64 10.48
C GLY A 229 7.89 16.36 11.98
N TYR A 230 8.01 15.08 12.33
CA TYR A 230 7.99 14.60 13.71
C TYR A 230 9.36 14.04 14.11
N GLY A 231 9.83 14.37 15.31
CA GLY A 231 11.13 13.94 15.82
C GLY A 231 11.63 14.82 16.96
N SER A 232 12.95 15.00 17.06
CA SER A 232 13.54 15.96 18.00
C SER A 232 13.24 17.38 17.56
N ASP A 233 12.74 18.22 18.48
CA ASP A 233 12.42 19.62 18.21
C ASP A 233 13.56 20.34 17.48
N GLY A 234 13.24 21.00 16.37
CA GLY A 234 14.25 21.69 15.57
C GLY A 234 13.77 22.11 14.20
N ASP A 235 14.74 22.30 13.31
CA ASP A 235 14.51 22.58 11.91
C ASP A 235 15.33 21.61 11.06
N ILE A 236 14.80 21.25 9.90
CA ILE A 236 15.50 20.47 8.88
C ILE A 236 15.33 21.14 7.51
N VAL A 237 16.31 21.00 6.64
CA VAL A 237 16.20 21.43 5.24
C VAL A 237 15.78 20.24 4.41
N VAL A 238 14.63 20.35 3.73
CA VAL A 238 14.04 19.26 2.94
C VAL A 238 14.09 19.65 1.46
N ASP A 239 14.71 18.80 0.64
CA ASP A 239 14.67 18.93 -0.82
C ASP A 239 13.23 18.75 -1.30
N GLU A 240 12.76 19.62 -2.19
CA GLU A 240 11.42 19.53 -2.78
C GLU A 240 11.22 18.26 -3.61
N ASN A 241 12.32 17.66 -4.10
CA ASN A 241 12.31 16.41 -4.87
C ASN A 241 12.59 15.17 -4.00
N TYR A 242 12.57 15.32 -2.68
CA TYR A 242 12.79 14.21 -1.77
C TYR A 242 11.67 13.15 -1.92
N SER A 243 12.06 11.87 -2.03
CA SER A 243 11.13 10.74 -2.27
C SER A 243 11.42 9.52 -1.38
N GLY A 244 12.19 9.69 -0.31
CA GLY A 244 12.50 8.61 0.63
C GLY A 244 11.45 8.46 1.74
N GLN A 245 11.55 7.36 2.50
CA GLN A 245 10.68 7.10 3.66
C GLN A 245 11.20 7.74 4.96
N ASN A 246 12.52 7.90 5.09
CA ASN A 246 13.18 8.44 6.29
C ASN A 246 13.71 9.84 6.02
N LEU A 247 13.10 10.86 6.60
CA LEU A 247 13.48 12.25 6.36
C LEU A 247 14.99 12.47 6.63
N ILE A 248 15.71 12.93 5.60
CA ILE A 248 17.15 13.22 5.65
C ILE A 248 17.35 14.69 5.32
N SER A 249 18.25 15.35 6.05
CA SER A 249 18.57 16.76 5.79
C SER A 249 19.28 16.89 4.45
N SER A 250 18.90 17.91 3.69
CA SER A 250 19.50 18.29 2.42
C SER A 250 20.31 19.58 2.56
N GLU A 251 21.28 19.79 1.68
CA GLU A 251 21.98 21.08 1.54
C GLU A 251 21.12 22.14 0.84
N LYS A 252 20.11 21.69 0.08
CA LYS A 252 19.19 22.55 -0.69
C LYS A 252 17.73 22.23 -0.37
N GLY A 253 16.87 23.23 -0.48
CA GLY A 253 15.42 23.07 -0.33
C GLY A 253 14.84 24.00 0.73
N LYS A 254 13.72 23.60 1.33
CA LYS A 254 12.95 24.44 2.25
C LYS A 254 13.25 24.06 3.70
N LYS A 255 13.37 25.07 4.57
CA LYS A 255 13.45 24.86 6.02
C LYS A 255 12.06 24.51 6.56
N VAL A 256 11.99 23.40 7.27
CA VAL A 256 10.75 22.80 7.80
C VAL A 256 10.92 22.54 9.29
N LYS A 257 9.85 22.76 10.06
CA LYS A 257 9.84 22.54 11.50
C LYS A 257 9.77 21.05 11.82
N ILE A 258 10.50 20.63 12.85
CA ILE A 258 10.33 19.31 13.47
C ILE A 258 9.73 19.52 14.86
N TYR A 259 8.64 18.81 15.15
CA TYR A 259 7.98 18.81 16.44
C TYR A 259 8.18 17.47 17.15
N SER A 260 8.39 17.53 18.45
CA SER A 260 8.33 16.39 19.36
C SER A 260 6.95 16.32 20.03
N LEU A 261 6.53 15.09 20.34
CA LEU A 261 5.41 14.87 21.25
C LEU A 261 6.02 14.87 22.65
N LYS A 262 5.60 15.81 23.49
CA LYS A 262 5.95 15.76 24.91
C LYS A 262 5.23 14.55 25.50
N VAL A 263 5.99 13.51 25.82
CA VAL A 263 5.53 12.31 26.52
C VAL A 263 5.62 12.55 28.02
#